data_AF-A0A7J7DIE8-F1
#
_entry.id   AF-A0A7J7DIE8-F1
#
_cell.length_a   1.000
_cell.length_b   1.000
_cell.length_c   1.000
_cell.angle_alpha   90.00
_cell.angle_beta   90.00
_cell.angle_gamma   90.00
#
_symmetry.space_group_name_H-M   'P 1'
#
loop_
_entity.id
_entity.type
_entity.pdbx_description
1 polymer ?
#
loop_
_entity_poly.entity_id
_entity_poly.type
_entity_poly.pdbx_seq_one_letter_code
_entity_poly.pdbx_strand_id
1 'polypeptide(L)'
;MVMKKQSLGRQKIAIAKIPKKNHLQVTFSKRRAGLFKKASELCTLCGVEIAIIVFSPANKAFSFGHPEVESIMDRFLSRNPTPDSGTHQLLEAYRNANMPKTEADKIADWAEKKEAGMALALSVLRRELCISTFIVVLLDFLLQRTREVWAATARTKLHSIHDQDGMPRSSLVADGGICKSTVETQGYDCHEHKVTTQDGYILSMQRIPAGRSGNTADKPPVLLQHGILMDGASWLVTSPNQSLAFMLADNGFDVWLASTRGTKYSRGHVSLTPDDQSYWDWTWDQLAAYDLPAFVGHVQNQTGQKLHYVGHSLGTLTVLAALSQKKLLNMLRSAVLLSPIAHTEHIGSLLLRVAADIFLANDLYWHGVNEFVPGGDAVENLLEHLCKIPWVNCTNLASAITGTWLALSSLR
;
A
#
# COMPACT_ATOMS: atom_id res chain seq x y z
N MET A 1 28.41 15.56 52.51
CA MET A 1 28.05 14.36 51.72
C MET A 1 26.96 14.77 50.74
N VAL A 2 27.26 14.94 49.44
CA VAL A 2 26.24 15.35 48.45
C VAL A 2 25.43 14.12 48.06
N MET A 3 24.14 14.09 48.42
CA MET A 3 23.23 13.01 48.03
C MET A 3 23.07 12.98 46.50
N LYS A 4 23.61 11.94 45.85
CA LYS A 4 23.38 11.67 44.44
C LYS A 4 21.91 11.28 44.24
N LYS A 5 21.13 12.10 43.53
CA LYS A 5 19.78 11.74 43.08
C LYS A 5 19.85 10.47 42.23
N GLN A 6 19.11 9.43 42.61
CA GLN A 6 18.97 8.21 41.81
C GLN A 6 18.20 8.54 40.51
N SER A 7 18.74 8.06 39.39
CA SER A 7 18.12 8.16 38.06
C SER A 7 16.98 7.15 37.94
N LEU A 8 15.80 7.59 37.51
CA LEU A 8 14.63 6.74 37.26
C LEU A 8 14.74 5.88 35.98
N GLY A 9 15.93 5.81 35.36
CA GLY A 9 16.15 5.03 34.15
C GLY A 9 15.39 5.57 32.92
N ARG A 10 15.27 4.73 31.89
CA ARG A 10 14.57 5.06 30.65
C ARG A 10 13.06 4.96 30.86
N GLN A 11 12.37 6.10 30.85
CA GLN A 11 10.92 6.15 30.99
C GLN A 11 10.23 6.35 29.64
N LYS A 12 9.09 5.66 29.45
CA LYS A 12 8.21 5.88 28.29
C LYS A 12 7.55 7.25 28.45
N ILE A 13 7.60 8.06 27.41
CA ILE A 13 6.92 9.36 27.38
C ILE A 13 5.82 9.37 26.32
N ALA A 14 4.75 10.13 26.57
CA ALA A 14 3.67 10.31 25.60
C ALA A 14 4.20 10.90 24.28
N ILE A 15 3.62 10.48 23.15
CA ILE A 15 3.91 11.04 21.83
C ILE A 15 3.08 12.32 21.67
N ALA A 16 3.50 13.36 22.36
CA ALA A 16 2.87 14.68 22.33
C ALA A 16 3.92 15.79 22.49
N LYS A 17 3.55 17.02 22.13
CA LYS A 17 4.43 18.19 22.27
C LYS A 17 4.74 18.42 23.76
N ILE A 18 6.03 18.55 24.10
CA ILE A 18 6.45 18.85 25.48
C ILE A 18 6.15 20.32 25.77
N PRO A 19 5.29 20.64 26.76
CA PRO A 19 4.85 22.00 27.01
C PRO A 19 5.95 22.89 27.60
N LYS A 20 6.83 22.33 28.44
CA LYS A 20 7.94 23.07 29.06
C LYS A 20 9.07 23.28 28.04
N LYS A 21 9.30 24.54 27.61
CA LYS A 21 10.29 24.94 26.59
C LYS A 21 11.70 24.40 26.85
N ASN A 22 12.19 24.46 28.09
CA ASN A 22 13.52 23.96 28.46
C ASN A 22 13.62 22.43 28.29
N HIS A 23 12.57 21.71 28.68
CA HIS A 23 12.52 20.25 28.53
C HIS A 23 12.39 19.85 27.06
N LEU A 24 11.62 20.63 26.28
CA LEU A 24 11.49 20.44 24.84
C LEU A 24 12.85 20.59 24.14
N GLN A 25 13.62 21.63 24.47
CA GLN A 25 14.96 21.87 23.90
C GLN A 25 15.94 20.75 24.26
N VAL A 26 16.02 20.36 25.54
CA VAL A 26 16.90 19.26 25.97
C VAL A 26 16.49 17.94 25.30
N THR A 27 15.19 17.68 25.18
CA THR A 27 14.68 16.47 24.54
C THR A 27 14.94 16.46 23.05
N PHE A 28 14.77 17.59 22.37
CA PHE A 28 15.13 17.76 20.95
C PHE A 28 16.59 17.39 20.72
N SER A 29 17.52 17.98 21.48
CA SER A 29 18.96 17.71 21.34
C SER A 29 19.28 16.22 21.53
N LYS A 30 18.72 15.57 22.57
CA LYS A 30 18.93 14.15 22.83
C LYS A 30 18.32 13.25 21.74
N ARG A 31 17.08 13.53 21.32
CA ARG A 31 16.38 12.74 20.30
C ARG A 31 16.99 12.89 18.92
N ARG A 32 17.38 14.10 18.52
CA ARG A 32 18.12 14.35 17.28
C ARG A 32 19.41 13.53 17.23
N ALA A 33 20.21 13.58 18.28
CA ALA A 33 21.45 12.80 18.35
C ALA A 33 21.18 11.29 18.25
N GLY A 34 20.16 10.79 18.95
CA GLY A 34 19.73 9.39 18.85
C GLY A 34 19.25 9.00 17.45
N LEU A 35 18.46 9.87 16.80
CA LEU A 35 17.97 9.68 15.44
C LEU A 35 19.12 9.62 14.44
N PHE A 36 20.06 10.55 14.51
CA PHE A 36 21.24 10.58 13.62
C PHE A 36 22.12 9.36 13.83
N LYS A 37 22.32 8.93 15.08
CA LYS A 37 23.04 7.69 15.38
C LYS A 37 22.37 6.47 14.74
N LYS A 38 21.03 6.36 14.86
CA LYS A 38 20.28 5.26 14.26
C LYS A 38 20.28 5.29 12.73
N ALA A 39 20.20 6.48 12.13
CA ALA A 39 20.35 6.64 10.69
C ALA A 39 21.74 6.20 10.22
N SER A 40 22.79 6.59 10.93
CA SER A 40 24.16 6.14 10.65
C SER A 40 24.32 4.62 10.78
N GLU A 41 23.81 4.02 11.85
CA GLU A 41 23.82 2.56 12.03
C GLU A 41 23.11 1.87 10.85
N LEU A 42 21.98 2.41 10.39
CA LEU A 42 21.21 1.86 9.27
C LEU A 42 21.97 2.00 7.94
N CYS A 43 22.59 3.16 7.66
CA CYS A 43 23.46 3.35 6.51
C CYS A 43 24.59 2.32 6.48
N THR A 44 25.25 2.09 7.62
CA THR A 44 26.35 1.13 7.72
C THR A 44 25.89 -0.32 7.55
N LEU A 45 24.78 -0.70 8.20
CA LEU A 45 24.32 -2.10 8.20
C LEU A 45 23.63 -2.50 6.90
N CYS A 46 22.96 -1.57 6.23
CA CYS A 46 22.10 -1.86 5.10
C CYS A 46 22.58 -1.24 3.77
N GLY A 47 23.68 -0.47 3.77
CA GLY A 47 24.18 0.21 2.57
C GLY A 47 23.20 1.24 2.00
N VAL A 48 22.30 1.77 2.84
CA VAL A 48 21.26 2.70 2.42
C VAL A 48 21.75 4.15 2.48
N GLU A 49 21.36 4.94 1.49
CA GLU A 49 21.64 6.37 1.44
C GLU A 49 20.50 7.15 2.08
N ILE A 50 20.81 7.97 3.09
CA ILE A 50 19.81 8.65 3.91
C ILE A 50 20.19 10.10 4.11
N ALA A 51 19.23 11.01 3.92
CA ALA A 51 19.29 12.38 4.40
C ALA A 51 18.16 12.64 5.41
N ILE A 52 18.50 13.23 6.55
CA ILE A 52 17.54 13.65 7.58
C ILE A 52 17.77 15.13 7.84
N ILE A 53 16.69 15.91 7.82
CA ILE A 53 16.69 17.32 8.21
C ILE A 53 15.69 17.51 9.35
N VAL A 54 16.13 18.10 10.45
CA VAL A 54 15.26 18.41 11.59
C VAL A 54 15.42 19.87 12.02
N PHE A 55 14.28 20.50 12.31
CA PHE A 55 14.23 21.86 12.81
C PHE A 55 14.08 21.88 14.32
N SER A 56 14.95 22.63 14.98
CA SER A 56 14.78 22.91 16.41
C SER A 56 13.56 23.79 16.67
N PRO A 57 13.08 23.88 17.92
CA PRO A 57 12.02 24.83 18.29
C PRO A 57 12.38 26.32 18.07
N ALA A 58 13.65 26.62 17.72
CA ALA A 58 14.11 27.95 17.35
C ALA A 58 14.29 28.09 15.82
N ASN A 59 13.66 27.22 15.03
CA ASN A 59 13.75 27.13 13.56
C ASN A 59 15.16 26.94 12.99
N LYS A 60 16.15 26.60 13.82
CA LYS A 60 17.48 26.21 13.36
C LYS A 60 17.45 24.79 12.79
N ALA A 61 17.88 24.64 11.53
CA ALA A 61 18.02 23.36 10.86
C ALA A 61 19.26 22.58 11.34
N PHE A 62 19.13 21.26 11.37
CA PHE A 62 20.21 20.31 11.61
C PHE A 62 20.02 19.13 10.67
N SER A 63 21.10 18.60 10.14
CA SER A 63 21.03 17.53 9.16
C SER A 63 22.01 16.39 9.45
N PHE A 64 21.68 15.23 8.91
CA PHE A 64 22.53 14.06 8.77
C PHE A 64 22.39 13.55 7.34
N GLY A 65 23.50 13.20 6.69
CA GLY A 65 23.50 12.69 5.33
C GLY A 65 24.58 11.64 5.14
N HIS A 66 24.26 10.60 4.39
CA HIS A 66 25.24 9.61 3.94
C HIS A 66 24.92 9.16 2.50
N PRO A 67 25.79 9.42 1.50
CA PRO A 67 27.16 9.93 1.64
C PRO A 67 27.24 11.40 2.09
N GLU A 68 26.41 12.29 1.54
CA GLU A 68 26.30 13.69 1.98
C GLU A 68 24.83 14.15 1.86
N VAL A 69 24.44 15.15 2.65
CA VAL A 69 23.06 15.68 2.61
C VAL A 69 22.78 16.32 1.25
N GLU A 70 23.75 17.06 0.73
CA GLU A 70 23.65 17.82 -0.51
C GLU A 70 23.50 16.89 -1.71
N SER A 71 24.33 15.84 -1.83
CA SER A 71 24.22 14.88 -2.95
C SER A 71 22.87 14.17 -3.00
N ILE A 72 22.30 13.83 -1.84
CA ILE A 72 20.96 13.22 -1.76
C ILE A 72 19.89 14.24 -2.12
N MET A 73 20.03 15.48 -1.65
CA MET A 73 19.11 16.57 -1.93
C MET A 73 19.13 16.94 -3.41
N ASP A 74 20.30 17.10 -4.01
CA ASP A 74 20.49 17.41 -5.41
C ASP A 74 19.89 16.31 -6.29
N ARG A 75 20.10 15.04 -5.94
CA ARG A 75 19.46 13.93 -6.64
C ARG A 75 17.94 13.90 -6.47
N PHE A 76 17.43 14.33 -5.32
CA PHE A 76 15.99 14.47 -5.09
C PHE A 76 15.39 15.63 -5.89
N LEU A 77 16.09 16.77 -5.96
CA LEU A 77 15.66 17.99 -6.64
C LEU A 77 15.80 17.89 -8.17
N SER A 78 16.92 17.35 -8.66
CA SER A 78 17.21 17.15 -10.10
C SER A 78 16.35 16.08 -10.77
N ARG A 79 15.65 15.25 -10.00
CA ARG A 79 14.68 14.27 -10.52
C ARG A 79 13.36 14.88 -10.98
N ASN A 80 13.15 16.19 -10.83
CA ASN A 80 12.09 16.90 -11.55
C ASN A 80 12.69 17.51 -12.82
N PRO A 81 12.42 16.99 -14.03
CA PRO A 81 12.80 17.69 -15.24
C PRO A 81 11.91 18.93 -15.36
N THR A 82 12.50 20.12 -15.23
CA THR A 82 11.90 21.33 -15.80
C THR A 82 12.09 21.28 -17.31
N PRO A 83 11.03 21.41 -18.12
CA PRO A 83 11.20 21.56 -19.55
C PRO A 83 11.76 22.94 -19.85
N ASP A 84 12.84 22.91 -20.61
CA ASP A 84 13.21 23.85 -21.67
C ASP A 84 14.47 24.71 -21.49
N SER A 85 15.22 24.68 -22.59
CA SER A 85 16.54 25.22 -22.88
C SER A 85 16.42 26.71 -23.24
N GLY A 86 17.29 27.55 -22.69
CA GLY A 86 17.47 28.93 -23.17
C GLY A 86 17.89 29.95 -22.12
N THR A 87 17.71 29.68 -20.83
CA THR A 87 17.95 30.68 -19.77
C THR A 87 19.35 30.60 -19.12
N HIS A 88 20.16 29.61 -19.49
CA HIS A 88 21.41 29.30 -18.78
C HIS A 88 22.54 30.33 -18.99
N GLN A 89 22.51 31.11 -20.09
CA GLN A 89 23.53 32.14 -20.35
C GLN A 89 23.25 33.48 -19.67
N LEU A 90 21.98 33.82 -19.40
CA LEU A 90 21.61 35.06 -18.70
C LEU A 90 21.71 34.95 -17.18
N LEU A 91 21.50 33.74 -16.63
CA LEU A 91 21.62 33.48 -15.20
C LEU A 91 23.07 33.36 -14.71
N GLU A 92 24.01 32.92 -15.56
CA GLU A 92 25.44 32.87 -15.19
C GLU A 92 26.06 34.28 -15.08
N ALA A 93 25.60 35.23 -15.90
CA ALA A 93 26.00 36.64 -15.77
C ALA A 93 25.44 37.31 -14.50
N TYR A 94 24.25 36.88 -14.04
CA TYR A 94 23.64 37.37 -12.80
C TYR A 94 24.18 36.67 -11.54
N ARG A 95 24.75 35.46 -11.67
CA ARG A 95 25.30 34.67 -10.56
C ARG A 95 26.67 35.16 -10.11
N ASN A 96 27.41 35.90 -10.94
CA ASN A 96 28.75 36.40 -10.63
C ASN A 96 28.80 37.77 -9.94
N ALA A 97 27.65 38.36 -9.61
CA ALA A 97 27.58 39.60 -8.84
C ALA A 97 26.67 39.41 -7.62
N ASN A 98 27.29 39.36 -6.44
CA ASN A 98 26.68 39.44 -5.10
C ASN A 98 26.12 38.14 -4.47
N MET A 99 26.90 37.58 -3.56
CA MET A 99 26.43 36.94 -2.33
C MET A 99 27.02 37.75 -1.16
N PRO A 100 26.29 38.00 -0.04
CA PRO A 100 25.55 36.97 0.70
C PRO A 100 24.23 37.43 1.40
N LYS A 101 23.25 36.51 1.53
CA LYS A 101 22.40 36.26 2.73
C LYS A 101 21.38 35.13 2.46
N THR A 102 21.66 34.00 3.11
CA THR A 102 20.83 32.87 3.59
C THR A 102 19.77 32.23 2.67
N GLU A 103 20.09 31.04 2.14
CA GLU A 103 19.21 30.03 1.52
C GLU A 103 17.87 29.75 2.25
N ALA A 104 17.77 30.05 3.55
CA ALA A 104 16.58 29.77 4.35
C ALA A 104 15.34 30.58 3.91
N ASP A 105 15.54 31.83 3.48
CA ASP A 105 14.44 32.68 3.01
C ASP A 105 13.94 32.23 1.62
N LYS A 106 14.84 31.63 0.82
CA LYS A 106 14.49 31.04 -0.49
C LYS A 106 13.65 29.77 -0.34
N ILE A 107 13.88 28.98 0.72
CA ILE A 107 13.10 27.76 1.02
C ILE A 107 11.68 28.12 1.48
N ALA A 108 11.52 29.18 2.27
CA ALA A 108 10.20 29.66 2.72
C ALA A 108 9.39 30.25 1.56
N ASP A 109 10.01 31.12 0.74
CA ASP A 109 9.38 31.70 -0.46
C ASP A 109 9.04 30.64 -1.52
N TRP A 110 9.85 29.58 -1.66
CA TRP A 110 9.55 28.46 -2.54
C TRP A 110 8.39 27.60 -2.06
N ALA A 111 8.27 27.35 -0.75
CA ALA A 111 7.15 26.60 -0.18
C ALA A 111 5.82 27.35 -0.35
N GLU A 112 5.82 28.67 -0.14
CA GLU A 112 4.64 29.54 -0.26
C GLU A 112 4.22 29.71 -1.74
N LYS A 113 5.18 29.88 -2.66
CA LYS A 113 4.90 29.95 -4.11
C LYS A 113 4.47 28.61 -4.71
N LYS A 114 4.94 27.48 -4.17
CA LYS A 114 4.53 26.14 -4.61
C LYS A 114 3.10 25.82 -4.16
N GLU A 115 2.69 26.20 -2.95
CA GLU A 115 1.28 26.11 -2.55
C GLU A 115 0.38 27.03 -3.39
N ALA A 116 0.79 28.26 -3.66
CA ALA A 116 0.03 29.19 -4.49
C ALA A 116 -0.08 28.74 -5.97
N GLY A 117 0.99 28.22 -6.56
CA GLY A 117 1.00 27.70 -7.93
C GLY A 117 0.20 26.41 -8.07
N MET A 118 0.24 25.52 -7.07
CA MET A 118 -0.54 24.29 -7.04
C MET A 118 -2.03 24.58 -6.80
N ALA A 119 -2.37 25.58 -5.97
CA ALA A 119 -3.73 26.08 -5.80
C ALA A 119 -4.28 26.72 -7.09
N LEU A 120 -3.46 27.46 -7.83
CA LEU A 120 -3.84 28.03 -9.14
C LEU A 120 -4.06 26.93 -10.18
N ALA A 121 -3.17 25.94 -10.27
CA ALA A 121 -3.33 24.78 -11.16
C ALA A 121 -4.55 23.91 -10.79
N LEU A 122 -4.81 23.71 -9.49
CA LEU A 122 -6.03 23.07 -8.98
C LEU A 122 -7.29 23.88 -9.27
N SER A 123 -7.22 25.21 -9.26
CA SER A 123 -8.36 26.08 -9.60
C SER A 123 -8.69 26.08 -11.11
N VAL A 124 -7.67 25.95 -11.95
CA VAL A 124 -7.80 25.80 -13.41
C VAL A 124 -8.29 24.39 -13.74
N LEU A 125 -7.75 23.33 -13.11
CA LEU A 125 -8.30 21.97 -13.22
C LEU A 125 -9.73 21.89 -12.69
N ARG A 126 -10.07 22.54 -11.56
CA ARG A 126 -11.45 22.59 -11.06
C ARG A 126 -12.40 23.29 -12.02
N ARG A 127 -11.95 24.32 -12.75
CA ARG A 127 -12.77 25.01 -13.75
C ARG A 127 -13.01 24.14 -14.98
N GLU A 128 -11.97 23.52 -15.51
CA GLU A 128 -12.05 22.63 -16.68
C GLU A 128 -12.79 21.32 -16.36
N LEU A 129 -12.58 20.73 -15.17
CA LEU A 129 -13.34 19.57 -14.71
C LEU A 129 -14.76 19.89 -14.26
N CYS A 130 -15.07 21.07 -13.68
CA CYS A 130 -16.48 21.44 -13.42
C CYS A 130 -17.28 21.51 -14.72
N ILE A 131 -16.67 22.06 -15.78
CA ILE A 131 -17.28 22.12 -17.12
C ILE A 131 -17.43 20.70 -17.68
N SER A 132 -16.44 19.82 -17.51
CA SER A 132 -16.52 18.41 -17.90
C SER A 132 -17.59 17.64 -17.11
N THR A 133 -17.66 17.75 -15.78
CA THR A 133 -18.68 17.08 -14.97
C THR A 133 -20.08 17.60 -15.23
N PHE A 134 -20.26 18.91 -15.52
CA PHE A 134 -21.56 19.43 -15.95
C PHE A 134 -21.94 18.90 -17.33
N ILE A 135 -20.99 18.78 -18.27
CA ILE A 135 -21.23 18.22 -19.60
C ILE A 135 -21.50 16.71 -19.52
N VAL A 136 -20.79 15.95 -18.68
CA VAL A 136 -21.03 14.51 -18.48
C VAL A 136 -22.35 14.26 -17.77
N VAL A 137 -22.71 15.02 -16.73
CA VAL A 137 -24.04 14.92 -16.09
C VAL A 137 -25.17 15.35 -17.03
N LEU A 138 -24.95 16.38 -17.86
CA LEU A 138 -25.92 16.80 -18.87
C LEU A 138 -26.03 15.76 -20.01
N LEU A 139 -24.91 15.16 -20.44
CA LEU A 139 -24.89 14.10 -21.44
C LEU A 139 -25.50 12.81 -20.89
N ASP A 140 -25.28 12.45 -19.62
CA ASP A 140 -25.93 11.32 -18.97
C ASP A 140 -27.43 11.56 -18.74
N PHE A 141 -27.85 12.78 -18.38
CA PHE A 141 -29.26 13.14 -18.30
C PHE A 141 -29.93 13.11 -19.68
N LEU A 142 -29.23 13.56 -20.73
CA LEU A 142 -29.70 13.49 -22.12
C LEU A 142 -29.67 12.06 -22.68
N LEU A 143 -28.71 11.22 -22.28
CA LEU A 143 -28.59 9.80 -22.64
C LEU A 143 -29.58 8.91 -21.89
N GLN A 144 -29.92 9.25 -20.63
CA GLN A 144 -30.99 8.60 -19.88
C GLN A 144 -32.36 8.93 -20.49
N ARG A 145 -32.58 10.18 -20.94
CA ARG A 145 -33.80 10.56 -21.68
C ARG A 145 -33.94 9.85 -23.03
N THR A 146 -32.85 9.55 -23.74
CA THR A 146 -32.92 8.80 -25.00
C THR A 146 -33.06 7.29 -24.78
N ARG A 147 -32.53 6.74 -23.68
CA ARG A 147 -32.72 5.33 -23.28
C ARG A 147 -34.18 5.02 -22.90
N GLU A 148 -34.89 5.94 -22.25
CA GLU A 148 -36.34 5.77 -21.99
C GLU A 148 -37.19 5.78 -23.28
N VAL A 149 -36.74 6.50 -24.32
CA VAL A 149 -37.42 6.55 -25.63
C VAL A 149 -37.06 5.33 -26.52
N TRP A 150 -35.88 4.72 -26.36
CA TRP A 150 -35.45 3.56 -27.14
C TRP A 150 -35.80 2.21 -26.51
N ALA A 151 -35.96 2.12 -25.19
CA ALA A 151 -36.39 0.89 -24.50
C ALA A 151 -37.84 0.48 -24.81
N ALA A 152 -38.62 1.35 -25.47
CA ALA A 152 -39.99 1.06 -25.89
C ALA A 152 -40.10 0.28 -27.22
N THR A 153 -39.01 0.04 -27.97
CA THR A 153 -39.13 -0.38 -29.39
C THR A 153 -38.28 -1.57 -29.86
N ALA A 154 -37.60 -2.32 -28.99
CA ALA A 154 -36.81 -3.48 -29.45
C ALA A 154 -36.94 -4.71 -28.55
N ARG A 155 -38.00 -5.50 -28.76
CA ARG A 155 -38.04 -6.94 -28.42
C ARG A 155 -38.15 -7.75 -29.70
N THR A 156 -37.07 -8.38 -30.16
CA THR A 156 -37.19 -9.63 -30.93
C THR A 156 -35.91 -10.48 -30.89
N LYS A 157 -36.11 -11.80 -30.70
CA LYS A 157 -35.17 -12.94 -30.70
C LYS A 157 -34.40 -13.13 -32.01
N LEU A 158 -33.18 -13.71 -31.94
CA LEU A 158 -32.70 -14.88 -32.74
C LEU A 158 -31.30 -15.33 -32.22
N HIS A 159 -31.16 -16.53 -31.65
CA HIS A 159 -30.60 -17.80 -32.16
C HIS A 159 -29.07 -17.94 -32.34
N SER A 160 -28.61 -19.09 -31.83
CA SER A 160 -27.27 -19.67 -31.72
C SER A 160 -26.61 -20.05 -33.06
N ILE A 161 -25.27 -20.01 -33.09
CA ILE A 161 -24.40 -20.85 -33.94
C ILE A 161 -23.17 -21.29 -33.12
N HIS A 162 -22.80 -22.55 -33.25
CA HIS A 162 -21.71 -23.26 -32.56
C HIS A 162 -20.48 -23.45 -33.50
N ASP A 163 -19.33 -23.79 -32.88
CA ASP A 163 -18.11 -24.45 -33.41
C ASP A 163 -17.06 -23.61 -34.16
N GLN A 164 -15.75 -23.89 -34.14
CA GLN A 164 -14.76 -24.53 -33.24
C GLN A 164 -13.34 -24.16 -33.79
N ASP A 165 -12.27 -24.57 -33.09
CA ASP A 165 -10.82 -24.54 -33.41
C ASP A 165 -10.02 -23.28 -32.98
N GLY A 166 -8.90 -23.32 -32.26
CA GLY A 166 -8.12 -24.39 -31.63
C GLY A 166 -6.67 -23.93 -31.41
N MET A 167 -6.18 -23.88 -30.15
CA MET A 167 -4.74 -24.02 -29.80
C MET A 167 -4.60 -24.43 -28.33
N PRO A 168 -3.75 -25.41 -27.96
CA PRO A 168 -3.82 -26.06 -26.66
C PRO A 168 -3.17 -25.19 -25.58
N ARG A 169 -4.02 -24.64 -24.71
CA ARG A 169 -3.64 -24.05 -23.43
C ARG A 169 -3.11 -25.20 -22.57
N SER A 170 -1.80 -25.23 -22.29
CA SER A 170 -1.22 -26.25 -21.43
C SER A 170 -1.88 -26.20 -20.06
N SER A 171 -2.74 -27.19 -19.86
CA SER A 171 -3.49 -27.45 -18.65
C SER A 171 -2.56 -27.99 -17.57
N LEU A 172 -2.21 -27.13 -16.62
CA LEU A 172 -1.88 -27.52 -15.26
C LEU A 172 -2.68 -26.62 -14.30
N VAL A 173 -4.00 -26.64 -14.43
CA VAL A 173 -4.87 -26.24 -13.32
C VAL A 173 -4.89 -27.43 -12.37
N ALA A 174 -4.03 -27.43 -11.36
CA ALA A 174 -4.16 -28.36 -10.26
C ALA A 174 -5.51 -28.09 -9.58
N ASP A 175 -6.40 -29.07 -9.62
CA ASP A 175 -7.76 -29.06 -9.08
C ASP A 175 -7.78 -29.12 -7.54
N GLY A 176 -6.97 -28.28 -6.88
CA GLY A 176 -6.77 -28.28 -5.43
C GLY A 176 -6.54 -26.88 -4.86
N GLY A 177 -6.93 -26.68 -3.60
CA GLY A 177 -6.65 -25.44 -2.86
C GLY A 177 -5.15 -25.22 -2.64
N ILE A 178 -4.79 -24.07 -2.05
CA ILE A 178 -3.40 -23.64 -1.82
C ILE A 178 -2.59 -24.72 -1.09
N CYS A 179 -3.19 -25.42 -0.12
CA CYS A 179 -2.54 -26.51 0.60
C CYS A 179 -2.03 -27.60 -0.36
N LYS A 180 -2.93 -28.19 -1.15
CA LYS A 180 -2.62 -29.30 -2.04
C LYS A 180 -1.73 -28.87 -3.22
N SER A 181 -1.96 -27.68 -3.77
CA SER A 181 -1.21 -27.22 -4.94
C SER A 181 0.21 -26.77 -4.62
N THR A 182 0.47 -26.28 -3.41
CA THR A 182 1.68 -25.51 -3.12
C THR A 182 2.38 -25.91 -1.82
N VAL A 183 1.64 -26.16 -0.73
CA VAL A 183 2.26 -26.43 0.58
C VAL A 183 2.69 -27.90 0.70
N GLU A 184 1.77 -28.81 0.38
CA GLU A 184 2.00 -30.27 0.47
C GLU A 184 3.06 -30.74 -0.53
N THR A 185 3.14 -30.09 -1.71
CA THR A 185 4.16 -30.38 -2.73
C THR A 185 5.58 -30.07 -2.25
N GLN A 186 5.71 -29.25 -1.21
CA GLN A 186 6.98 -28.91 -0.56
C GLN A 186 7.26 -29.78 0.68
N GLY A 187 6.39 -30.76 0.99
CA GLY A 187 6.56 -31.69 2.10
C GLY A 187 6.07 -31.18 3.46
N TYR A 188 5.19 -30.18 3.49
CA TYR A 188 4.58 -29.64 4.70
C TYR A 188 3.13 -30.11 4.85
N ASP A 189 2.71 -30.40 6.08
CA ASP A 189 1.29 -30.58 6.39
C ASP A 189 0.56 -29.24 6.27
N CYS A 190 -0.67 -29.26 5.74
CA CYS A 190 -1.46 -28.07 5.53
C CYS A 190 -2.95 -28.30 5.73
N HIS A 191 -3.61 -27.38 6.44
CA HIS A 191 -5.06 -27.41 6.64
C HIS A 191 -5.73 -26.21 5.98
N GLU A 192 -6.79 -26.48 5.23
CA GLU A 192 -7.67 -25.45 4.66
C GLU A 192 -8.75 -25.06 5.68
N HIS A 193 -8.92 -23.77 5.89
CA HIS A 193 -9.94 -23.20 6.75
C HIS A 193 -10.81 -22.20 5.98
N LYS A 194 -12.10 -22.17 6.34
CA LYS A 194 -13.05 -21.15 5.90
C LYS A 194 -13.41 -20.29 7.11
N VAL A 195 -13.32 -18.97 6.95
CA VAL A 195 -13.62 -17.99 8.01
C VAL A 195 -14.74 -17.10 7.52
N THR A 196 -15.84 -16.99 8.27
CA THR A 196 -16.96 -16.13 7.90
C THR A 196 -16.86 -14.80 8.64
N THR A 197 -16.89 -13.69 7.92
CA THR A 197 -16.87 -12.33 8.50
C THR A 197 -18.25 -11.95 9.03
N GLN A 198 -18.30 -10.91 9.87
CA GLN A 198 -19.56 -10.41 10.42
C GLN A 198 -20.54 -9.93 9.34
N ASP A 199 -20.00 -9.35 8.27
CA ASP A 199 -20.78 -8.88 7.11
C ASP A 199 -21.02 -9.96 6.05
N GLY A 200 -20.66 -11.21 6.31
CA GLY A 200 -21.13 -12.36 5.53
C GLY A 200 -20.15 -12.92 4.48
N TYR A 201 -18.94 -12.38 4.34
CA TYR A 201 -17.93 -12.92 3.42
C TYR A 201 -17.32 -14.21 3.99
N ILE A 202 -17.07 -15.18 3.11
CA ILE A 202 -16.48 -16.46 3.45
C ILE A 202 -15.06 -16.50 2.88
N LEU A 203 -14.09 -16.34 3.77
CA LEU A 203 -12.68 -16.15 3.47
C LEU A 203 -11.90 -17.48 3.55
N SER A 204 -10.92 -17.65 2.67
CA SER A 204 -9.97 -18.76 2.70
C SER A 204 -8.79 -18.43 3.61
N MET A 205 -8.38 -19.40 4.42
CA MET A 205 -7.19 -19.31 5.24
C MET A 205 -6.49 -20.67 5.30
N GLN A 206 -5.17 -20.70 5.12
CA GLN A 206 -4.39 -21.93 5.23
C GLN A 206 -3.60 -21.96 6.52
N ARG A 207 -3.40 -23.15 7.08
CA ARG A 207 -2.59 -23.38 8.28
C ARG A 207 -1.48 -24.37 7.99
N ILE A 208 -0.25 -24.02 8.34
CA ILE A 208 0.93 -24.88 8.34
C ILE A 208 1.32 -25.10 9.81
N PRO A 209 0.88 -26.21 10.44
CA PRO A 209 0.99 -26.40 11.88
C PRO A 209 2.39 -26.86 12.34
N ALA A 210 3.24 -27.28 11.43
CA ALA A 210 4.57 -27.82 11.72
C ALA A 210 5.53 -27.64 10.51
N GLY A 211 6.83 -27.62 10.80
CA GLY A 211 7.87 -27.71 9.77
C GLY A 211 8.03 -29.11 9.21
N ARG A 212 8.89 -29.28 8.21
CA ARG A 212 9.10 -30.58 7.51
C ARG A 212 9.64 -31.70 8.40
N SER A 213 10.24 -31.35 9.53
CA SER A 213 10.70 -32.33 10.53
C SER A 213 9.53 -33.06 11.22
N GLY A 214 8.30 -32.57 11.07
CA GLY A 214 7.11 -33.13 11.71
C GLY A 214 6.96 -32.78 13.19
N ASN A 215 7.90 -31.99 13.75
CA ASN A 215 7.80 -31.52 15.12
C ASN A 215 6.64 -30.52 15.22
N THR A 216 5.72 -30.78 16.14
CA THR A 216 4.60 -29.88 16.42
C THR A 216 5.11 -28.49 16.80
N ALA A 217 4.49 -27.44 16.23
CA ALA A 217 4.84 -26.07 16.59
C ALA A 217 4.65 -25.82 18.09
N ASP A 218 5.68 -25.28 18.74
CA ASP A 218 5.70 -24.91 20.16
C ASP A 218 5.74 -23.39 20.37
N LYS A 219 5.85 -22.60 19.29
CA LYS A 219 5.87 -21.14 19.32
C LYS A 219 4.48 -20.53 19.09
N PRO A 220 4.26 -19.26 19.49
CA PRO A 220 2.99 -18.58 19.25
C PRO A 220 2.64 -18.52 17.76
N PRO A 221 1.35 -18.58 17.39
CA PRO A 221 0.95 -18.56 15.99
C PRO A 221 1.38 -17.27 15.28
N VAL A 222 1.57 -17.36 13.96
CA VAL A 222 1.89 -16.21 13.10
C VAL A 222 0.86 -16.12 11.99
N LEU A 223 0.18 -14.97 11.89
CA LEU A 223 -0.73 -14.66 10.78
C LEU A 223 0.01 -13.80 9.74
N LEU A 224 0.08 -14.30 8.51
CA LEU A 224 0.66 -13.63 7.35
C LEU A 224 -0.45 -13.04 6.48
N GLN A 225 -0.42 -11.71 6.31
CA GLN A 225 -1.40 -10.96 5.53
C GLN A 225 -0.75 -10.33 4.29
N HIS A 226 -1.28 -10.68 3.12
CA HIS A 226 -0.79 -10.21 1.83
C HIS A 226 -1.07 -8.72 1.54
N GLY A 227 -0.50 -8.23 0.43
CA GLY A 227 -0.71 -6.87 -0.08
C GLY A 227 -1.86 -6.75 -1.09
N ILE A 228 -1.96 -5.60 -1.74
CA ILE A 228 -2.95 -5.37 -2.80
C ILE A 228 -2.67 -6.28 -4.02
N LEU A 229 -3.72 -6.79 -4.68
CA LEU A 229 -3.63 -7.69 -5.84
C LEU A 229 -2.89 -9.02 -5.59
N MET A 230 -2.85 -9.47 -4.35
CA MET A 230 -2.22 -10.73 -3.93
C MET A 230 -3.23 -11.57 -3.14
N ASP A 231 -2.85 -12.80 -2.79
CA ASP A 231 -3.57 -13.67 -1.87
C ASP A 231 -2.60 -14.40 -0.91
N GLY A 232 -3.10 -15.32 -0.08
CA GLY A 232 -2.28 -16.07 0.87
C GLY A 232 -1.13 -16.86 0.24
N ALA A 233 -1.24 -17.24 -1.04
CA ALA A 233 -0.19 -17.99 -1.74
C ALA A 233 1.06 -17.14 -2.02
N SER A 234 0.98 -15.81 -1.89
CA SER A 234 2.15 -14.93 -2.09
C SER A 234 3.32 -15.24 -1.15
N TRP A 235 3.04 -15.84 0.01
CA TRP A 235 4.05 -16.22 1.00
C TRP A 235 4.74 -17.56 0.71
N LEU A 236 4.35 -18.21 -0.39
CA LEU A 236 4.76 -19.58 -0.77
C LEU A 236 5.43 -19.65 -2.16
N VAL A 237 5.65 -18.50 -2.82
CA VAL A 237 6.06 -18.45 -4.23
C VAL A 237 7.47 -19.00 -4.45
N THR A 238 8.37 -18.85 -3.47
CA THR A 238 9.77 -19.30 -3.57
C THR A 238 10.01 -20.59 -2.78
N SER A 239 11.20 -21.17 -2.92
CA SER A 239 11.56 -22.41 -2.25
C SER A 239 11.46 -22.31 -0.71
N PRO A 240 11.33 -23.44 0.01
CA PRO A 240 11.16 -23.46 1.47
C PRO A 240 12.17 -22.65 2.29
N ASN A 241 13.41 -22.52 1.82
CA ASN A 241 14.47 -21.76 2.46
C ASN A 241 14.46 -20.25 2.14
N GLN A 242 13.53 -19.78 1.31
CA GLN A 242 13.39 -18.37 0.90
C GLN A 242 12.00 -17.80 1.17
N SER A 243 10.98 -18.66 1.26
CA SER A 243 9.61 -18.29 1.60
C SER A 243 9.45 -18.11 3.11
N LEU A 244 8.99 -16.93 3.54
CA LEU A 244 8.83 -16.61 4.96
C LEU A 244 7.91 -17.60 5.69
N ALA A 245 6.82 -18.05 5.06
CA ALA A 245 5.89 -19.00 5.66
C ALA A 245 6.58 -20.32 6.03
N PHE A 246 7.35 -20.87 5.09
CA PHE A 246 8.08 -22.12 5.27
C PHE A 246 9.20 -21.97 6.30
N MET A 247 9.98 -20.89 6.23
CA MET A 247 11.03 -20.63 7.22
C MET A 247 10.47 -20.50 8.65
N LEU A 248 9.29 -19.89 8.83
CA LEU A 248 8.64 -19.81 10.13
C LEU A 248 8.19 -21.19 10.62
N ALA A 249 7.56 -21.99 9.76
CA ALA A 249 7.12 -23.34 10.09
C ALA A 249 8.31 -24.24 10.48
N ASP A 250 9.40 -24.25 9.67
CA ASP A 250 10.64 -24.97 9.97
C ASP A 250 11.30 -24.49 11.28
N ASN A 251 10.99 -23.28 11.74
CA ASN A 251 11.44 -22.72 13.01
C ASN A 251 10.42 -22.88 14.15
N GLY A 252 9.41 -23.75 14.03
CA GLY A 252 8.50 -24.15 15.12
C GLY A 252 7.33 -23.20 15.36
N PHE A 253 7.01 -22.30 14.42
CA PHE A 253 5.81 -21.46 14.47
C PHE A 253 4.60 -22.17 13.84
N ASP A 254 3.41 -21.96 14.41
CA ASP A 254 2.13 -22.31 13.79
C ASP A 254 1.72 -21.20 12.80
N VAL A 255 1.85 -21.45 11.50
CA VAL A 255 1.75 -20.40 10.46
C VAL A 255 0.37 -20.40 9.82
N TRP A 256 -0.23 -19.22 9.72
CA TRP A 256 -1.55 -19.00 9.14
C TRP A 256 -1.47 -18.00 7.99
N LEU A 257 -2.03 -18.35 6.84
CA LEU A 257 -2.02 -17.54 5.61
C LEU A 257 -3.43 -17.05 5.32
N ALA A 258 -3.67 -15.74 5.44
CA ALA A 258 -4.98 -15.17 5.22
C ALA A 258 -5.15 -14.67 3.79
N SER A 259 -6.27 -14.99 3.15
CA SER A 259 -6.68 -14.44 1.84
C SER A 259 -7.94 -13.58 1.99
N THR A 260 -7.85 -12.27 1.78
CA THR A 260 -8.97 -11.34 1.99
C THR A 260 -10.11 -11.57 0.99
N ARG A 261 -11.30 -11.01 1.28
CA ARG A 261 -12.45 -11.01 0.36
C ARG A 261 -12.07 -10.58 -1.06
N GLY A 262 -12.73 -11.17 -2.05
CA GLY A 262 -12.52 -10.88 -3.47
C GLY A 262 -11.32 -11.59 -4.12
N THR A 263 -10.37 -12.11 -3.33
CA THR A 263 -9.26 -12.92 -3.86
C THR A 263 -9.75 -14.27 -4.39
N LYS A 264 -8.92 -14.94 -5.21
CA LYS A 264 -9.25 -16.18 -5.93
C LYS A 264 -9.99 -17.22 -5.08
N TYR A 265 -9.54 -17.45 -3.85
CA TYR A 265 -10.09 -18.48 -2.95
C TYR A 265 -11.12 -17.95 -1.94
N SER A 266 -11.34 -16.64 -1.88
CA SER A 266 -12.24 -15.93 -0.95
C SER A 266 -13.36 -15.20 -1.69
N ARG A 267 -14.02 -15.92 -2.63
CA ARG A 267 -15.15 -15.42 -3.43
C ARG A 267 -16.54 -15.78 -2.87
N GLY A 268 -16.59 -16.36 -1.67
CA GLY A 268 -17.85 -16.78 -1.06
C GLY A 268 -18.50 -15.67 -0.24
N HIS A 269 -19.82 -15.65 -0.21
CA HIS A 269 -20.63 -14.83 0.69
C HIS A 269 -21.89 -15.61 1.10
N VAL A 270 -22.46 -15.31 2.27
CA VAL A 270 -23.65 -16.02 2.79
C VAL A 270 -24.92 -15.77 1.96
N SER A 271 -24.99 -14.66 1.24
CA SER A 271 -26.19 -14.22 0.50
C SER A 271 -25.92 -13.60 -0.87
N LEU A 272 -24.65 -13.33 -1.22
CA LEU A 272 -24.27 -12.62 -2.44
C LEU A 272 -23.36 -13.51 -3.27
N THR A 273 -23.25 -13.19 -4.55
CA THR A 273 -22.33 -13.84 -5.49
C THR A 273 -21.42 -12.80 -6.14
N PRO A 274 -20.25 -13.18 -6.67
CA PRO A 274 -19.39 -12.24 -7.39
C PRO A 274 -20.02 -11.59 -8.63
N ASP A 275 -21.15 -12.12 -9.13
CA ASP A 275 -21.92 -11.53 -10.23
C ASP A 275 -22.79 -10.34 -9.75
N ASP A 276 -23.05 -10.24 -8.45
CA ASP A 276 -23.79 -9.13 -7.85
C ASP A 276 -22.87 -7.92 -7.66
N GLN A 277 -23.27 -6.74 -8.16
CA GLN A 277 -22.51 -5.50 -7.93
C GLN A 277 -22.26 -5.22 -6.44
N SER A 278 -23.26 -5.48 -5.60
CA SER A 278 -23.18 -5.30 -4.13
C SER A 278 -22.14 -6.20 -3.44
N TYR A 279 -21.73 -7.30 -4.07
CA TYR A 279 -20.62 -8.13 -3.57
C TYR A 279 -19.27 -7.37 -3.62
N TRP A 280 -19.17 -6.35 -4.47
CA TRP A 280 -17.95 -5.56 -4.64
C TRP A 280 -18.00 -4.21 -3.92
N ASP A 281 -19.06 -3.93 -3.18
CA ASP A 281 -19.24 -2.67 -2.43
C ASP A 281 -18.46 -2.69 -1.10
N TRP A 282 -17.13 -2.73 -1.20
CA TRP A 282 -16.23 -2.67 -0.05
C TRP A 282 -14.88 -2.06 -0.44
N THR A 283 -14.18 -1.52 0.56
CA THR A 283 -12.84 -0.98 0.43
C THR A 283 -11.90 -1.64 1.43
N TRP A 284 -10.67 -1.14 1.55
CA TRP A 284 -9.75 -1.54 2.61
C TRP A 284 -10.31 -1.30 4.02
N ASP A 285 -11.31 -0.43 4.18
CA ASP A 285 -11.98 -0.18 5.46
C ASP A 285 -12.64 -1.45 5.99
N GLN A 286 -13.37 -2.20 5.14
CA GLN A 286 -14.00 -3.47 5.52
C GLN A 286 -12.96 -4.55 5.85
N LEU A 287 -11.80 -4.53 5.18
CA LEU A 287 -10.71 -5.45 5.51
C LEU A 287 -10.23 -5.25 6.95
N ALA A 288 -10.10 -3.98 7.38
CA ALA A 288 -9.70 -3.65 8.74
C ALA A 288 -10.84 -3.86 9.75
N ALA A 289 -12.09 -3.61 9.33
CA ALA A 289 -13.25 -3.67 10.19
C ALA A 289 -13.73 -5.10 10.47
N TYR A 290 -13.66 -5.99 9.48
CA TYR A 290 -14.30 -7.30 9.48
C TYR A 290 -13.34 -8.46 9.17
N ASP A 291 -12.58 -8.43 8.07
CA ASP A 291 -11.72 -9.56 7.67
C ASP A 291 -10.64 -9.84 8.72
N LEU A 292 -9.85 -8.82 9.07
CA LEU A 292 -8.74 -9.00 9.99
C LEU A 292 -9.21 -9.48 11.39
N PRO A 293 -10.25 -8.88 12.01
CA PRO A 293 -10.82 -9.44 13.23
C PRO A 293 -11.32 -10.88 13.10
N ALA A 294 -11.93 -11.26 11.97
CA ALA A 294 -12.40 -12.62 11.74
C ALA A 294 -11.23 -13.62 11.69
N PHE A 295 -10.15 -13.29 10.96
CA PHE A 295 -8.94 -14.13 10.92
C PHE A 295 -8.28 -14.26 12.29
N VAL A 296 -8.01 -13.14 12.96
CA VAL A 296 -7.37 -13.12 14.29
C VAL A 296 -8.21 -13.88 15.32
N GLY A 297 -9.54 -13.70 15.26
CA GLY A 297 -10.48 -14.43 16.11
C GLY A 297 -10.49 -15.93 15.84
N HIS A 298 -10.46 -16.34 14.57
CA HIS A 298 -10.37 -17.76 14.21
C HIS A 298 -9.09 -18.40 14.73
N VAL A 299 -7.93 -17.77 14.51
CA VAL A 299 -6.64 -18.27 15.01
C VAL A 299 -6.65 -18.36 16.53
N GLN A 300 -7.14 -17.33 17.22
CA GLN A 300 -7.21 -17.33 18.69
C GLN A 300 -8.15 -18.42 19.22
N ASN A 301 -9.30 -18.64 18.58
CA ASN A 301 -10.24 -19.70 18.98
C ASN A 301 -9.67 -21.09 18.76
N GLN A 302 -8.89 -21.31 17.70
CA GLN A 302 -8.27 -22.59 17.39
C GLN A 302 -7.07 -22.90 18.29
N THR A 303 -6.32 -21.87 18.70
CA THR A 303 -5.02 -22.06 19.38
C THR A 303 -5.03 -21.69 20.86
N GLY A 304 -6.00 -20.88 21.30
CA GLY A 304 -6.03 -20.28 22.63
C GLY A 304 -4.94 -19.22 22.88
N GLN A 305 -4.16 -18.86 21.85
CA GLN A 305 -2.96 -18.03 22.01
C GLN A 305 -3.12 -16.64 21.39
N LYS A 306 -2.33 -15.68 21.91
CA LYS A 306 -2.07 -14.44 21.18
C LYS A 306 -1.10 -14.73 20.05
N LEU A 307 -1.35 -14.14 18.89
CA LEU A 307 -0.54 -14.37 17.69
C LEU A 307 0.35 -13.20 17.31
N HIS A 308 1.42 -13.48 16.59
CA HIS A 308 2.19 -12.49 15.85
C HIS A 308 1.48 -12.19 14.52
N TYR A 309 1.45 -10.91 14.15
CA TYR A 309 0.97 -10.47 12.84
C TYR A 309 2.15 -10.06 11.96
N VAL A 310 2.13 -10.46 10.70
CA VAL A 310 3.04 -9.96 9.68
C VAL A 310 2.22 -9.50 8.48
N GLY A 311 2.27 -8.22 8.16
CA GLY A 311 1.58 -7.66 7.01
C GLY A 311 2.57 -7.14 5.98
N HIS A 312 2.23 -7.29 4.70
CA HIS A 312 2.93 -6.63 3.60
C HIS A 312 2.03 -5.59 2.93
N SER A 313 2.54 -4.39 2.64
CA SER A 313 1.84 -3.37 1.86
C SER A 313 0.42 -3.09 2.41
N LEU A 314 -0.65 -3.37 1.66
CA LEU A 314 -2.05 -3.22 2.12
C LEU A 314 -2.31 -3.91 3.47
N GLY A 315 -1.75 -5.10 3.72
CA GLY A 315 -1.88 -5.78 5.01
C GLY A 315 -1.34 -4.95 6.19
N THR A 316 -0.35 -4.09 5.97
CA THR A 316 0.13 -3.17 7.02
C THR A 316 -0.87 -2.06 7.33
N LEU A 317 -1.52 -1.50 6.30
CA LEU A 317 -2.57 -0.49 6.45
C LEU A 317 -3.74 -1.07 7.25
N THR A 318 -4.17 -2.28 6.91
CA THR A 318 -5.28 -2.99 7.57
C THR A 318 -5.06 -3.13 9.08
N VAL A 319 -3.87 -3.59 9.51
CA VAL A 319 -3.60 -3.74 10.95
C VAL A 319 -3.41 -2.40 11.65
N LEU A 320 -2.81 -1.41 11.00
CA LEU A 320 -2.67 -0.06 11.55
C LEU A 320 -4.04 0.59 11.79
N ALA A 321 -4.96 0.46 10.83
CA ALA A 321 -6.33 0.94 10.94
C ALA A 321 -7.11 0.21 12.05
N ALA A 322 -7.01 -1.11 12.14
CA ALA A 322 -7.66 -1.87 13.21
C ALA A 322 -7.14 -1.48 14.60
N LEU A 323 -5.81 -1.34 14.76
CA LEU A 323 -5.18 -0.96 16.02
C LEU A 323 -5.49 0.49 16.42
N SER A 324 -5.60 1.42 15.47
CA SER A 324 -5.96 2.82 15.76
C SER A 324 -7.39 2.94 16.32
N GLN A 325 -8.29 2.04 15.89
CA GLN A 325 -9.64 1.87 16.43
C GLN A 325 -9.68 1.02 17.72
N LYS A 326 -8.51 0.72 18.32
CA LYS A 326 -8.36 -0.10 19.53
C LYS A 326 -8.87 -1.55 19.39
N LYS A 327 -9.04 -2.06 18.16
CA LYS A 327 -9.33 -3.48 17.91
C LYS A 327 -8.05 -4.30 18.09
N LEU A 328 -8.20 -5.61 18.37
CA LEU A 328 -7.12 -6.62 18.37
C LEU A 328 -6.01 -6.46 19.43
N LEU A 329 -6.01 -5.40 20.25
CA LEU A 329 -4.97 -5.10 21.24
C LEU A 329 -4.71 -6.24 22.24
N ASN A 330 -5.74 -7.02 22.56
CA ASN A 330 -5.64 -8.15 23.49
C ASN A 330 -5.37 -9.49 22.79
N MET A 331 -5.40 -9.53 21.46
CA MET A 331 -5.28 -10.74 20.65
C MET A 331 -3.91 -10.84 19.97
N LEU A 332 -3.27 -9.71 19.68
CA LEU A 332 -1.94 -9.67 19.08
C LEU A 332 -0.83 -9.61 20.13
N ARG A 333 0.24 -10.37 19.88
CA ARG A 333 1.49 -10.35 20.66
C ARG A 333 2.49 -9.34 20.11
N SER A 334 2.61 -9.26 18.78
CA SER A 334 3.35 -8.22 18.07
C SER A 334 2.83 -8.08 16.64
N ALA A 335 3.20 -6.99 15.96
CA ALA A 335 2.95 -6.78 14.54
C ALA A 335 4.26 -6.39 13.84
N VAL A 336 4.55 -7.05 12.72
CA VAL A 336 5.66 -6.76 11.80
C VAL A 336 5.06 -6.17 10.53
N LEU A 337 5.59 -5.03 10.10
CA LEU A 337 5.06 -4.28 8.96
C LEU A 337 6.12 -4.22 7.85
N LEU A 338 5.92 -4.98 6.80
CA LEU A 338 6.79 -5.04 5.63
C LEU A 338 6.27 -4.06 4.57
N SER A 339 7.09 -3.10 4.16
CA SER A 339 6.70 -2.00 3.25
C SER A 339 5.43 -1.28 3.75
N PRO A 340 5.48 -0.63 4.94
CA PRO A 340 4.30 -0.10 5.60
C PRO A 340 3.60 1.01 4.82
N ILE A 341 2.28 0.92 4.71
CA ILE A 341 1.40 1.94 4.13
C ILE A 341 0.56 2.55 5.25
N ALA A 342 0.70 3.87 5.42
CA ALA A 342 -0.11 4.66 6.34
C ALA A 342 -0.68 5.93 5.68
N HIS A 343 0.10 6.56 4.79
CA HIS A 343 -0.30 7.71 3.99
C HIS A 343 0.25 7.51 2.57
N THR A 344 -0.50 7.94 1.56
CA THR A 344 -0.16 7.78 0.14
C THR A 344 0.06 9.12 -0.59
N GLU A 345 0.08 10.24 0.14
CA GLU A 345 0.21 11.61 -0.40
C GLU A 345 1.45 11.82 -1.30
N HIS A 346 2.51 11.04 -1.09
CA HIS A 346 3.77 11.14 -1.83
C HIS A 346 4.04 9.92 -2.71
N ILE A 347 3.00 9.19 -3.13
CA ILE A 347 3.18 8.05 -4.03
C ILE A 347 3.86 8.50 -5.33
N GLY A 348 5.00 7.90 -5.66
CA GLY A 348 5.78 8.30 -6.85
C GLY A 348 5.11 7.97 -8.17
N SER A 349 4.06 7.16 -8.15
CA SER A 349 3.23 6.86 -9.32
C SER A 349 2.31 8.03 -9.63
N LEU A 350 2.61 8.75 -10.72
CA LEU A 350 1.73 9.79 -11.26
C LEU A 350 0.36 9.21 -11.65
N LEU A 351 0.35 7.99 -12.20
CA LEU A 351 -0.86 7.28 -12.62
C LEU A 351 -1.81 7.05 -11.43
N LEU A 352 -1.31 6.48 -10.34
CA LEU A 352 -2.13 6.24 -9.15
C LEU A 352 -2.56 7.53 -8.46
N ARG A 353 -1.71 8.56 -8.49
CA ARG A 353 -2.07 9.86 -7.91
C ARG A 353 -3.24 10.48 -8.66
N VAL A 354 -3.16 10.52 -9.99
CA VAL A 354 -4.26 11.02 -10.83
C VAL A 354 -5.52 10.16 -10.64
N ALA A 355 -5.39 8.83 -10.67
CA ALA A 355 -6.51 7.92 -10.46
C ALA A 355 -7.20 8.13 -9.10
N ALA A 356 -6.43 8.41 -8.05
CA ALA A 356 -6.95 8.73 -6.72
C ALA A 356 -7.64 10.11 -6.68
N ASP A 357 -7.03 11.13 -7.27
CA ASP A 357 -7.58 12.50 -7.29
C ASP A 357 -8.91 12.60 -8.04
N ILE A 358 -9.10 11.77 -9.08
CA ILE A 358 -10.36 11.70 -9.83
C ILE A 358 -11.34 10.66 -9.30
N PHE A 359 -11.02 9.97 -8.19
CA PHE A 359 -11.86 8.90 -7.64
C PHE A 359 -12.22 7.81 -8.68
N LEU A 360 -11.26 7.44 -9.53
CA LEU A 360 -11.50 6.54 -10.67
C LEU A 360 -12.17 5.22 -10.27
N ALA A 361 -11.85 4.69 -9.09
CA ALA A 361 -12.47 3.46 -8.58
C ALA A 361 -13.99 3.62 -8.34
N ASN A 362 -14.43 4.78 -7.84
CA ASN A 362 -15.85 5.06 -7.64
C ASN A 362 -16.56 5.20 -8.98
N ASP A 363 -15.96 5.92 -9.93
CA ASP A 363 -16.54 6.08 -11.27
C ASP A 363 -16.68 4.74 -11.98
N LEU A 364 -15.65 3.90 -11.96
CA LEU A 364 -15.66 2.56 -12.53
C LEU A 364 -16.76 1.69 -11.89
N TYR A 365 -16.90 1.73 -10.56
CA TYR A 365 -17.95 1.00 -9.84
C TYR A 365 -19.35 1.44 -10.31
N TRP A 366 -19.63 2.74 -10.40
CA TRP A 366 -20.94 3.24 -10.84
C TRP A 366 -21.22 2.97 -12.33
N HIS A 367 -20.18 2.81 -13.15
CA HIS A 367 -20.29 2.37 -14.53
C HIS A 367 -20.32 0.84 -14.71
N GLY A 368 -20.39 0.07 -13.62
CA GLY A 368 -20.58 -1.38 -13.63
C GLY A 368 -19.31 -2.21 -13.74
N VAL A 369 -18.14 -1.60 -13.58
CA VAL A 369 -16.86 -2.32 -13.46
C VAL A 369 -16.63 -2.62 -11.98
N ASN A 370 -17.13 -3.79 -11.56
CA ASN A 370 -17.19 -4.17 -10.14
C ASN A 370 -15.90 -4.83 -9.64
N GLU A 371 -15.21 -5.58 -10.51
CA GLU A 371 -13.96 -6.27 -10.19
C GLU A 371 -12.80 -5.69 -11.00
N PHE A 372 -11.72 -5.31 -10.32
CA PHE A 372 -10.46 -5.03 -10.99
C PHE A 372 -9.72 -6.34 -11.26
N VAL A 373 -9.80 -6.83 -12.50
CA VAL A 373 -9.07 -8.01 -12.96
C VAL A 373 -7.82 -7.55 -13.73
N PRO A 374 -6.60 -7.74 -13.20
CA PRO A 374 -5.38 -7.45 -13.94
C PRO A 374 -5.35 -8.27 -15.24
N GLY A 375 -5.31 -7.61 -16.40
CA GLY A 375 -5.35 -8.27 -17.72
C GLY A 375 -6.75 -8.70 -18.19
N GLY A 376 -7.83 -8.19 -17.58
CA GLY A 376 -9.17 -8.30 -18.15
C GLY A 376 -9.46 -7.15 -19.13
N ASP A 377 -10.39 -7.37 -20.07
CA ASP A 377 -10.71 -6.45 -21.16
C ASP A 377 -10.92 -4.98 -20.71
N ALA A 378 -11.56 -4.77 -19.55
CA ALA A 378 -11.78 -3.44 -18.99
C ALA A 378 -10.47 -2.75 -18.58
N VAL A 379 -9.54 -3.49 -17.97
CA VAL A 379 -8.23 -2.99 -17.54
C VAL A 379 -7.31 -2.83 -18.74
N GLU A 380 -7.35 -3.74 -19.71
CA GLU A 380 -6.60 -3.61 -20.96
C GLU A 380 -7.03 -2.36 -21.74
N ASN A 381 -8.33 -2.13 -21.92
CA ASN A 381 -8.85 -0.94 -22.58
C ASN A 381 -8.49 0.36 -21.84
N LEU A 382 -8.55 0.35 -20.50
CA LEU A 382 -8.14 1.49 -19.68
C LEU A 382 -6.63 1.76 -19.81
N LEU A 383 -5.81 0.71 -19.79
CA LEU A 383 -4.37 0.82 -19.96
C LEU A 383 -4.03 1.32 -21.37
N GLU A 384 -4.68 0.83 -22.42
CA GLU A 384 -4.50 1.36 -23.78
C GLU A 384 -4.74 2.87 -23.87
N HIS A 385 -5.75 3.38 -23.15
CA HIS A 385 -6.02 4.82 -23.11
C HIS A 385 -4.98 5.58 -22.30
N LEU A 386 -4.60 5.07 -21.13
CA LEU A 386 -3.60 5.70 -20.27
C LEU A 386 -2.20 5.68 -20.88
N CYS A 387 -1.84 4.64 -21.62
CA CYS A 387 -0.54 4.51 -22.30
C CYS A 387 -0.41 5.40 -23.55
N LYS A 388 -1.51 5.97 -24.05
CA LYS A 388 -1.48 7.01 -25.09
C LYS A 388 -1.14 8.40 -24.53
N ILE A 389 -1.11 8.57 -23.21
CA ILE A 389 -0.77 9.83 -22.55
C ILE A 389 0.76 10.00 -22.53
N PRO A 390 1.34 11.07 -23.10
CA PRO A 390 2.78 11.19 -23.35
C PRO A 390 3.70 11.07 -22.13
N TRP A 391 3.19 11.29 -20.93
CA TRP A 391 3.93 11.26 -19.67
C TRP A 391 3.70 9.99 -18.83
N VAL A 392 2.92 9.03 -19.33
CA VAL A 392 2.66 7.75 -18.64
C VAL A 392 3.60 6.67 -19.17
N ASN A 393 4.50 6.17 -18.33
CA ASN A 393 5.39 5.09 -18.69
C ASN A 393 4.74 3.71 -18.43
N CYS A 394 4.27 3.07 -19.51
CA CYS A 394 3.63 1.76 -19.46
C CYS A 394 4.56 0.55 -19.65
N THR A 395 5.89 0.73 -19.73
CA THR A 395 6.82 -0.39 -19.95
C THR A 395 6.90 -1.38 -18.78
N ASN A 396 6.43 -1.01 -17.58
CA ASN A 396 6.34 -1.89 -16.43
C ASN A 396 5.11 -1.55 -15.58
N LEU A 397 3.98 -2.22 -15.85
CA LEU A 397 2.70 -1.98 -15.17
C LEU A 397 2.79 -2.15 -13.64
N ALA A 398 3.56 -3.13 -13.16
CA ALA A 398 3.80 -3.31 -11.74
C ALA A 398 4.53 -2.10 -11.14
N SER A 399 5.55 -1.56 -11.80
CA SER A 399 6.22 -0.32 -11.39
C SER A 399 5.36 0.93 -11.58
N ALA A 400 4.43 0.93 -12.53
CA ALA A 400 3.48 2.01 -12.72
C ALA A 400 2.41 2.03 -11.62
N ILE A 401 2.01 0.87 -11.10
CA ILE A 401 1.07 0.76 -9.98
C ILE A 401 1.80 0.94 -8.65
N THR A 402 2.83 0.17 -8.36
CA THR A 402 3.48 0.22 -7.04
C THR A 402 4.51 1.36 -6.92
N GLY A 403 4.90 2.00 -8.02
CA GLY A 403 6.11 2.83 -8.05
C GLY A 403 7.37 1.94 -8.07
N THR A 404 8.46 2.49 -8.59
CA THR A 404 9.77 1.80 -8.75
C THR A 404 10.36 1.27 -7.44
N TRP A 405 9.93 1.79 -6.28
CA TRP A 405 10.48 1.43 -4.96
C TRP A 405 9.74 0.30 -4.24
N LEU A 406 8.42 0.15 -4.41
CA LEU A 406 7.66 -0.95 -3.79
C LEU A 406 7.98 -2.28 -4.48
N ALA A 407 8.15 -2.28 -5.81
CA ALA A 407 8.53 -3.48 -6.58
C ALA A 407 9.94 -4.02 -6.24
N LEU A 408 10.86 -3.14 -5.80
CA LEU A 408 12.23 -3.53 -5.41
C LEU A 408 12.29 -4.21 -4.03
N SER A 409 11.27 -4.05 -3.18
CA SER A 409 11.21 -4.73 -1.88
C SER A 409 10.69 -6.16 -1.94
N SER A 410 10.11 -6.58 -3.08
CA SER A 410 9.58 -7.91 -3.32
C SER A 410 10.43 -8.79 -4.25
N LEU A 411 11.55 -8.26 -4.78
CA LEU A 411 12.38 -8.94 -5.79
C LEU A 411 13.89 -8.88 -5.50
N ARG A 412 14.31 -8.81 -4.23
CA ARG A 412 15.70 -9.07 -3.85
C ARG A 412 15.82 -10.07 -2.72
#